data_AF-A0A2E3USI1-F1
#
_entry.id   AF-A0A2E3USI1-F1
#
_cell.length_a   1.000
_cell.length_b   1.000
_cell.length_c   1.000
_cell.angle_alpha   90.00
_cell.angle_beta   90.00
_cell.angle_gamma   90.00
#
_symmetry.space_group_name_H-M   'P 1'
#
loop_
_entity.id
_entity.type
_entity.pdbx_description
1 polymer ?
#
loop_
_entity_poly.entity_id
_entity_poly.type
_entity_poly.pdbx_seq_one_letter_code
_entity_poly.pdbx_strand_id
1 'polypeptide(L)'
;MVEISDYKNTTLTNNHSSSAAGPSGMDQVDDKQEPKETNSIMEDVGLAKKLDNYSLESIVELKISRFLDQISTYYPDSFHSMIMNKVEKPLLNQILLRTGGNQVHTARILGINRNTLRKKMKLYGFCS
;
A
#
# COMPACT_ATOMS: atom_id res chain seq x y z
N MET A 1 -25.08 2.82 -9.19
CA MET A 1 -24.73 2.97 -7.76
C MET A 1 -23.95 1.71 -7.43
N VAL A 2 -22.63 1.80 -7.30
CA VAL A 2 -21.77 0.63 -7.06
C VAL A 2 -21.59 0.52 -5.55
N GLU A 3 -22.01 -0.60 -4.98
CA GLU A 3 -21.91 -0.88 -3.55
C GLU A 3 -20.46 -1.11 -3.12
N ILE A 4 -20.17 -0.73 -1.88
CA ILE A 4 -18.82 -0.64 -1.29
C ILE A 4 -18.28 -2.05 -0.91
N SER A 5 -18.98 -3.13 -1.28
CA SER A 5 -18.66 -4.52 -0.91
C SER A 5 -17.58 -5.19 -1.79
N ASP A 6 -17.30 -4.69 -2.99
CA ASP A 6 -16.55 -5.47 -4.00
C ASP A 6 -15.02 -5.40 -3.85
N TYR A 7 -14.50 -4.73 -2.82
CA TYR A 7 -13.05 -4.63 -2.58
C TYR A 7 -12.48 -5.68 -1.60
N LYS A 8 -13.24 -6.72 -1.23
CA LYS A 8 -12.73 -7.81 -0.38
C LYS A 8 -13.08 -9.20 -0.92
N ASN A 9 -12.04 -10.04 -1.01
CA ASN A 9 -11.98 -11.49 -1.29
C ASN A 9 -12.04 -11.96 -2.76
N THR A 10 -10.89 -12.37 -3.27
CA THR A 10 -10.80 -13.46 -4.26
C THR A 10 -9.54 -14.28 -4.00
N THR A 11 -9.70 -15.40 -3.29
CA THR A 11 -8.88 -16.61 -3.46
C THR A 11 -9.78 -17.79 -3.11
N LEU A 12 -10.01 -18.68 -4.08
CA LEU A 12 -10.19 -20.14 -3.95
C LEU A 12 -10.74 -20.70 -5.27
N THR A 13 -9.91 -21.41 -6.03
CA THR A 13 -10.35 -22.65 -6.72
C THR A 13 -9.27 -23.70 -6.53
N ASN A 14 -9.58 -24.73 -5.74
CA ASN A 14 -8.82 -25.96 -5.60
C ASN A 14 -9.25 -26.91 -6.70
N ASN A 15 -8.31 -27.44 -7.47
CA ASN A 15 -8.54 -28.62 -8.32
C ASN A 15 -7.74 -29.79 -7.76
N HIS A 16 -8.48 -30.77 -7.20
CA HIS A 16 -8.02 -32.14 -7.04
C HIS A 16 -8.15 -32.87 -8.37
N SER A 17 -7.09 -33.54 -8.82
CA SER A 17 -7.14 -34.83 -9.53
C SER A 17 -5.75 -35.48 -9.53
N SER A 18 -5.74 -36.73 -9.09
CA SER A 18 -4.64 -37.66 -8.81
C SER A 18 -3.65 -37.92 -9.95
N SER A 19 -2.37 -38.20 -9.63
CA SER A 19 -1.73 -39.52 -9.85
C SER A 19 -0.18 -39.48 -9.79
N ALA A 20 0.37 -40.51 -9.12
CA ALA A 20 1.69 -41.16 -9.30
C ALA A 20 2.97 -40.64 -8.60
N ALA A 21 3.52 -41.57 -7.80
CA ALA A 21 4.93 -41.86 -7.52
C ALA A 21 5.77 -40.94 -6.60
N GLY A 22 6.19 -41.47 -5.44
CA GLY A 22 7.40 -41.02 -4.70
C GLY A 22 8.69 -41.65 -5.30
N PRO A 23 9.90 -41.40 -4.76
CA PRO A 23 10.20 -41.13 -3.35
C PRO A 23 11.21 -40.01 -3.03
N SER A 24 11.30 -39.71 -1.72
CA SER A 24 12.44 -39.21 -0.93
C SER A 24 13.53 -38.34 -1.59
N GLY A 25 13.57 -37.08 -1.15
CA GLY A 25 14.73 -36.20 -1.18
C GLY A 25 14.53 -35.08 -0.16
N MET A 26 15.17 -35.21 1.00
CA MET A 26 15.35 -34.12 1.96
C MET A 26 16.41 -33.18 1.39
N ASP A 27 16.01 -31.96 1.04
CA ASP A 27 16.92 -30.81 0.98
C ASP A 27 16.21 -29.62 1.64
N GLN A 28 16.78 -29.18 2.76
CA GLN A 28 16.48 -27.89 3.39
C GLN A 28 17.17 -26.81 2.58
N VAL A 29 16.48 -25.74 2.20
CA VAL A 29 17.04 -24.37 2.25
C VAL A 29 15.95 -23.30 2.08
N ASP A 30 16.02 -22.34 2.99
CA ASP A 30 15.83 -20.90 2.81
C ASP A 30 14.42 -20.30 2.75
N ASP A 31 14.00 -19.90 3.96
CA ASP A 31 13.64 -18.53 4.32
C ASP A 31 12.67 -17.80 3.35
N LYS A 32 11.38 -18.02 3.60
CA LYS A 32 10.35 -17.05 3.24
C LYS A 32 9.63 -16.62 4.51
N GLN A 33 10.32 -15.85 5.34
CA GLN A 33 9.62 -14.90 6.20
C GLN A 33 8.68 -14.08 5.31
N GLU A 34 7.39 -14.28 5.52
CA GLU A 34 6.34 -13.49 4.92
C GLU A 34 6.27 -12.16 5.67
N PRO A 35 6.67 -10.99 5.13
CA PRO A 35 6.42 -9.73 5.80
C PRO A 35 5.07 -9.23 5.31
N LYS A 36 4.01 -9.73 5.93
CA LYS A 36 2.64 -9.20 5.76
C LYS A 36 2.17 -8.49 7.02
N GLU A 37 3.07 -7.79 7.70
CA GLU A 37 2.65 -6.73 8.61
C GLU A 37 2.31 -5.47 7.80
N THR A 38 1.16 -5.49 7.15
CA THR A 38 0.38 -4.25 7.07
C THR A 38 -0.14 -3.98 8.47
N ASN A 39 0.74 -3.44 9.33
CA ASN A 39 0.34 -2.95 10.64
C ASN A 39 -0.72 -1.89 10.41
N SER A 40 -1.97 -2.28 10.65
CA SER A 40 -3.12 -1.41 10.65
C SER A 40 -2.97 -0.48 11.85
N ILE A 41 -2.22 0.61 11.67
CA ILE A 41 -2.05 1.68 12.69
C ILE A 41 -3.42 2.16 13.21
N MET A 42 -4.47 1.99 12.40
CA MET A 42 -5.85 2.33 12.72
C MET A 42 -6.50 1.39 13.76
N GLU A 43 -5.98 0.19 13.98
CA GLU A 43 -6.49 -0.76 14.99
C GLU A 43 -5.93 -0.49 16.39
N ASP A 44 -4.76 0.14 16.48
CA ASP A 44 -4.20 0.64 17.74
C ASP A 44 -4.65 2.09 17.99
N VAL A 45 -5.82 2.22 18.63
CA VAL A 45 -6.40 3.51 19.03
C VAL A 45 -5.44 4.34 19.91
N GLY A 46 -4.56 3.69 20.67
CA GLY A 46 -3.57 4.35 21.51
C GLY A 46 -2.45 5.00 20.69
N LEU A 47 -1.96 4.30 19.68
CA LEU A 47 -0.94 4.81 18.77
C LEU A 47 -1.49 5.95 17.90
N ALA A 48 -2.71 5.81 17.36
CA ALA A 48 -3.37 6.85 16.55
C ALA A 48 -3.52 8.15 17.34
N LYS A 49 -4.04 8.08 18.58
CA LYS A 49 -4.14 9.26 19.47
C LYS A 49 -2.79 9.89 19.78
N LYS A 50 -1.74 9.09 19.94
CA LYS A 50 -0.40 9.61 20.18
C LYS A 50 0.10 10.37 18.94
N LEU A 51 -0.18 9.84 17.75
CA LEU A 51 0.21 10.41 16.47
C LEU A 51 -0.45 11.77 16.19
N ASP A 52 -1.71 11.94 16.63
CA ASP A 52 -2.45 13.22 16.50
C ASP A 52 -1.77 14.40 17.21
N ASN A 53 -0.87 14.15 18.17
CA ASN A 53 -0.10 15.20 18.86
C ASN A 53 1.14 15.65 18.07
N TYR A 54 1.48 14.99 16.97
CA TYR A 54 2.61 15.32 16.12
C TYR A 54 2.11 15.86 14.78
N SER A 55 2.86 16.79 14.19
CA SER A 55 2.56 17.25 12.84
C SER A 55 2.86 16.15 11.81
N LEU A 56 2.22 16.21 10.65
CA LEU A 56 2.49 15.28 9.55
C LEU A 56 3.97 15.33 9.14
N GLU A 57 4.56 16.53 9.12
CA GLU A 57 5.96 16.75 8.80
C GLU A 57 6.88 16.00 9.76
N SER A 58 6.67 16.10 11.07
CA SER A 58 7.48 15.38 12.07
C SER A 58 7.38 13.86 11.93
N ILE A 59 6.19 13.36 11.60
CA ILE A 59 5.96 11.91 11.39
C ILE A 59 6.71 11.44 10.15
N VAL A 60 6.63 12.20 9.06
CA VAL A 60 7.32 11.91 7.80
C VAL A 60 8.84 11.96 7.99
N GLU A 61 9.35 13.00 8.66
CA GLU A 61 10.78 13.16 8.96
C GLU A 61 11.32 11.98 9.76
N LEU A 62 10.65 11.61 10.86
CA LEU A 62 11.02 10.46 11.68
C LEU A 62 11.02 9.17 10.87
N LYS A 63 10.00 8.95 10.04
CA LYS A 63 9.88 7.71 9.25
C LYS A 63 10.95 7.63 8.16
N ILE A 64 11.26 8.75 7.50
CA ILE A 64 12.31 8.82 6.48
C ILE A 64 13.67 8.62 7.14
N SER A 65 14.01 9.34 8.20
CA SER A 65 15.29 9.19 8.91
C SER A 65 15.54 7.73 9.30
N ARG A 66 14.57 7.07 9.93
CA ARG A 66 14.71 5.65 10.29
C ARG A 66 14.84 4.72 9.09
N PHE A 67 14.16 5.03 7.98
CA PHE A 67 14.29 4.26 6.75
C PHE A 67 15.67 4.45 6.12
N LEU A 68 16.22 5.67 6.18
CA LEU A 68 17.58 5.99 5.73
C LEU A 68 18.64 5.26 6.56
N ASP A 69 18.46 5.17 7.88
CA ASP A 69 19.36 4.40 8.76
C ASP A 69 19.37 2.90 8.44
N GLN A 70 18.31 2.38 7.82
CA GLN A 70 18.15 0.96 7.47
C GLN A 70 18.69 0.60 6.09
N ILE A 71 18.83 1.57 5.18
CA ILE A 71 19.43 1.35 3.86
C ILE A 71 20.92 1.63 3.93
N SER A 72 21.73 0.76 3.33
CA SER A 72 23.18 0.97 3.23
C SER A 72 23.50 2.22 2.39
N THR A 73 24.78 2.59 2.28
CA THR A 73 25.27 3.82 1.63
C THR A 73 24.93 3.99 0.13
N TYR A 74 24.20 3.05 -0.48
CA TYR A 74 23.78 3.11 -1.88
C TYR A 74 22.31 3.49 -2.00
N TYR A 75 22.06 4.74 -2.38
CA TYR A 75 20.71 5.24 -2.67
C TYR A 75 20.27 4.80 -4.07
N PRO A 76 19.03 4.33 -4.25
CA PRO A 76 18.50 4.08 -5.59
C PRO A 76 18.33 5.39 -6.37
N ASP A 77 18.58 5.33 -7.67
CA ASP A 77 18.22 6.41 -8.58
C ASP A 77 16.73 6.74 -8.43
N SER A 78 16.39 8.03 -8.44
CA SER A 78 15.01 8.51 -8.24
C SER A 78 14.40 8.23 -6.85
N PHE A 79 15.20 8.21 -5.78
CA PHE A 79 14.73 8.08 -4.40
C PHE A 79 13.56 9.01 -4.05
N HIS A 80 13.62 10.27 -4.50
CA HIS A 80 12.52 11.23 -4.35
C HIS A 80 11.20 10.67 -4.88
N SER A 81 11.17 10.15 -6.12
CA SER A 81 9.97 9.58 -6.73
C SER A 81 9.49 8.33 -5.98
N MET A 82 10.43 7.51 -5.48
CA MET A 82 10.10 6.33 -4.67
C MET A 82 9.34 6.72 -3.39
N ILE A 83 9.84 7.72 -2.65
CA ILE A 83 9.20 8.20 -1.42
C ILE A 83 7.87 8.90 -1.73
N MET A 84 7.83 9.78 -2.73
CA MET A 84 6.61 10.48 -3.11
C MET A 84 5.49 9.51 -3.51
N ASN A 85 5.82 8.40 -4.21
CA ASN A 85 4.83 7.37 -4.52
C ASN A 85 4.26 6.68 -3.27
N LYS A 86 5.06 6.50 -2.21
CA LYS A 86 4.61 5.92 -0.93
C LYS A 86 3.69 6.86 -0.14
N VAL A 87 3.84 8.17 -0.31
CA VAL A 87 2.98 9.19 0.35
C VAL A 87 1.73 9.48 -0.48
N GLU A 88 1.88 9.60 -1.80
CA GLU A 88 0.79 10.00 -2.68
C GLU A 88 -0.26 8.90 -2.84
N LYS A 89 0.16 7.63 -2.94
CA LYS A 89 -0.78 6.50 -3.04
C LYS A 89 -1.80 6.46 -1.88
N PRO A 90 -1.41 6.48 -0.59
CA PRO A 90 -2.38 6.48 0.51
C PRO A 90 -3.21 7.76 0.57
N LEU A 91 -2.65 8.93 0.25
CA LEU A 91 -3.42 10.18 0.15
C LEU A 91 -4.56 10.04 -0.87
N LEU A 92 -4.24 9.61 -2.09
CA LEU A 92 -5.24 9.41 -3.15
C LEU A 92 -6.28 8.37 -2.74
N ASN A 93 -5.86 7.25 -2.16
CA ASN A 93 -6.77 6.20 -1.71
C ASN A 93 -7.77 6.73 -0.68
N GLN A 94 -7.30 7.47 0.33
CA GLN A 94 -8.16 8.02 1.39
C GLN A 94 -9.20 8.99 0.83
N ILE A 95 -8.83 9.86 -0.12
CA ILE A 95 -9.80 10.79 -0.72
C ILE A 95 -10.75 10.06 -1.68
N LEU A 96 -10.27 9.09 -2.47
CA LEU A 96 -11.14 8.28 -3.33
C LEU A 96 -12.18 7.51 -2.52
N LEU A 97 -11.80 6.93 -1.39
CA LEU A 97 -12.73 6.25 -0.48
C LEU A 97 -13.77 7.24 0.06
N ARG A 98 -13.35 8.41 0.53
CA ARG A 98 -14.25 9.45 1.07
C ARG A 98 -15.22 10.01 0.03
N THR A 99 -14.86 10.01 -1.25
CA THR A 99 -15.73 10.50 -2.34
C THR A 99 -16.48 9.38 -3.07
N GLY A 100 -16.41 8.13 -2.60
CA GLY A 100 -17.03 6.98 -3.26
C GLY A 100 -16.54 6.77 -4.70
N GLY A 101 -15.26 7.07 -4.96
CA GLY A 101 -14.65 6.96 -6.29
C GLY A 101 -15.00 8.08 -7.27
N ASN A 102 -15.71 9.15 -6.83
CA ASN A 102 -16.03 10.29 -7.69
C ASN A 102 -14.76 11.09 -8.04
N GLN A 103 -14.17 10.78 -9.20
CA GLN A 103 -12.91 11.36 -9.64
C GLN A 103 -12.96 12.89 -9.80
N VAL A 104 -14.08 13.46 -10.24
CA VAL A 104 -14.21 14.92 -10.40
C VAL A 104 -14.18 15.58 -9.02
N HIS A 105 -14.89 15.01 -8.05
CA HIS A 105 -14.89 15.51 -6.70
C HIS A 105 -13.53 15.33 -6.01
N THR A 106 -12.90 14.16 -6.17
CA THR A 106 -11.56 13.86 -5.65
C THR A 106 -10.51 14.83 -6.20
N ALA A 107 -10.50 15.06 -7.52
CA ALA A 107 -9.57 15.99 -8.16
C ALA A 107 -9.72 17.41 -7.60
N ARG A 108 -10.96 17.85 -7.34
CA ARG A 108 -11.26 19.13 -6.70
C ARG A 108 -10.71 19.22 -5.28
N ILE A 109 -10.97 18.20 -4.44
CA ILE A 109 -10.47 18.17 -3.05
C ILE A 109 -8.94 18.20 -3.01
N LEU A 110 -8.30 17.43 -3.89
CA LEU A 110 -6.84 17.36 -3.98
C LEU A 110 -6.21 18.60 -4.64
N GLY A 111 -7.02 19.49 -5.26
CA GLY A 111 -6.51 20.65 -5.97
C GLY A 111 -5.70 20.33 -7.23
N ILE A 112 -5.94 19.16 -7.86
CA ILE A 112 -5.22 18.74 -9.07
C ILE A 112 -6.15 18.62 -10.28
N ASN A 113 -5.57 18.72 -11.48
CA ASN A 113 -6.31 18.47 -12.71
C ASN A 113 -6.85 17.02 -12.74
N ARG A 114 -8.10 16.83 -13.18
CA ARG A 114 -8.72 15.49 -13.31
C ARG A 114 -7.94 14.53 -14.21
N ASN A 115 -7.27 15.03 -15.25
CA ASN A 115 -6.39 14.22 -16.09
C ASN A 115 -5.15 13.76 -15.34
N THR A 116 -4.60 14.61 -14.47
CA THR A 116 -3.50 14.25 -13.57
C THR A 116 -3.94 13.18 -12.59
N LEU A 117 -5.10 13.34 -11.95
CA LEU A 117 -5.68 12.32 -11.08
C LEU A 117 -5.82 10.98 -11.83
N ARG A 118 -6.40 10.99 -13.03
CA ARG A 118 -6.58 9.76 -13.84
C ARG A 118 -5.25 9.06 -14.15
N LYS A 119 -4.20 9.81 -14.50
CA LYS A 119 -2.85 9.26 -14.72
C LYS A 119 -2.30 8.62 -13.44
N LYS A 120 -2.45 9.28 -12.29
CA LYS A 120 -2.02 8.76 -10.99
C LYS A 120 -2.81 7.53 -10.55
N MET A 121 -4.11 7.51 -10.80
CA MET A 121 -4.94 6.32 -10.54
C MET A 121 -4.49 5.11 -11.35
N LYS A 122 -4.14 5.31 -12.63
CA LYS A 122 -3.54 4.25 -13.45
C LYS A 122 -2.17 3.81 -12.92
N LEU A 123 -1.32 4.77 -12.54
CA LEU A 123 0.01 4.50 -11.98
C LEU A 123 -0.05 3.64 -10.71
N TYR A 124 -1.01 3.90 -9.82
CA TYR A 124 -1.10 3.22 -8.52
C TYR A 124 -2.00 1.99 -8.51
N GLY A 125 -2.65 1.68 -9.63
CA GLY A 125 -3.52 0.51 -9.78
C GLY A 125 -4.91 0.67 -9.15
N PHE A 126 -5.48 1.89 -9.14
CA PHE A 126 -6.84 2.14 -8.66
C PHE A 126 -7.93 1.93 -9.72
N CYS A 127 -7.54 1.83 -11.00
CA CYS A 127 -8.47 1.49 -12.08
C CYS A 127 -8.24 0.04 -12.50
N SER A 128 -9.30 -0.76 -12.50
CA SER A 128 -9.42 -1.99 -13.30
C SER A 128 -9.89 -1.65 -14.71
#